data_AF-G5HF64-F1
#
_entry.id   AF-G5HF64-F1
#
_cell.length_a   1.000
_cell.length_b   1.000
_cell.length_c   1.000
_cell.angle_alpha   90.00
_cell.angle_beta   90.00
_cell.angle_gamma   90.00
#
_symmetry.space_group_name_H-M   'P 1'
#
loop_
_entity.id
_entity.type
_entity.pdbx_description
1 polymer ?
#
loop_
_entity_poly.entity_id
_entity_poly.type
_entity_poly.pdbx_seq_one_letter_code
_entity_poly.pdbx_strand_id
1 'polypeptide(L)'
;MSKADFRRRQARRRRHQMVRVSRHFPTLIVLLAITLLVGGGVFALYRFVIGKQPSGPDSSVQAAASAGHTGSSQDNQDTPPSSAEEPTEVIQDDISRMIAQADRIAMGYDYDKAIQLINDSGLDLNEVRIQEALARYEQDKAALVPADMNSITHVFFHTLIMDTAKAFDGDKDSAGYNSVMTTKDEFIKILESMYARGYVLVRIHDIAYQEADENGNMRFVKGNIMLPEGKKPFVMSQDDVCYYPYMDGDGFANKIVIGEDGKPTCQMTMDDGTVQTGSFDLVPLLEDFVQEHPDFSYKGARAIIAFTGYEGILGYRTASSYADSPTYEADREQAAKVAQCLRDNGWELASHSWGHLQLGVAKNPEDGFAISEERFKTDTDKWEAEVESLIGPTDILLYPYGNDIADWRPYKDDNPRFKYLESKGFRYFCNVDASTPYWMQMGTSYFRMARRNLDGYRLYEDLVQTDPAKKRLTDLFDAAEIFDPARPTPVSWSYQ
;
A
#
# COMPACT_ATOMS: atom_id res chain seq x y z
N MET A 1 8.04 -45.66 23.92
CA MET A 1 8.18 -45.97 22.47
C MET A 1 9.66 -46.21 22.15
N SER A 2 9.97 -47.10 21.20
CA SER A 2 11.36 -47.47 20.91
C SER A 2 12.06 -46.51 19.92
N LYS A 3 13.37 -46.32 20.08
CA LYS A 3 14.24 -45.59 19.11
C LYS A 3 14.26 -46.27 17.71
N ALA A 4 13.72 -47.47 17.57
CA ALA A 4 13.51 -48.14 16.27
C ALA A 4 12.26 -47.60 15.51
N ASP A 5 11.18 -47.30 16.24
CA ASP A 5 9.91 -46.87 15.64
C ASP A 5 10.00 -45.45 15.07
N PHE A 6 10.72 -44.57 15.79
CA PHE A 6 10.99 -43.20 15.34
C PHE A 6 11.75 -43.18 14.01
N ARG A 7 12.82 -43.98 13.89
CA ARG A 7 13.63 -44.08 12.66
C ARG A 7 12.85 -44.68 11.48
N ARG A 8 11.97 -45.66 11.72
CA ARG A 8 11.07 -46.20 10.68
C ARG A 8 10.05 -45.15 10.19
N ARG A 9 9.50 -44.31 11.07
CA ARG A 9 8.59 -43.21 10.69
C ARG A 9 9.31 -42.10 9.91
N GLN A 10 10.52 -41.73 10.31
CA GLN A 10 11.32 -40.69 9.63
C GLN A 10 11.74 -41.12 8.21
N ALA A 11 12.08 -42.41 8.01
CA ALA A 11 12.37 -42.97 6.69
C ALA A 11 11.15 -42.99 5.74
N ARG A 12 9.94 -43.27 6.28
CA ARG A 12 8.68 -43.18 5.49
C ARG A 12 8.35 -41.74 5.08
N ARG A 13 8.52 -40.74 5.98
CA ARG A 13 8.32 -39.31 5.64
C ARG A 13 9.23 -38.86 4.49
N ARG A 14 10.54 -39.16 4.53
CA ARG A 14 11.48 -38.77 3.46
C ARG A 14 11.14 -39.38 2.09
N ARG A 15 10.66 -40.64 2.04
CA ARG A 15 10.20 -41.26 0.78
C ARG A 15 8.92 -40.61 0.23
N HIS A 16 7.99 -40.18 1.08
CA HIS A 16 6.78 -39.47 0.61
C HIS A 16 7.06 -38.02 0.17
N GLN A 17 8.04 -37.33 0.77
CA GLN A 17 8.45 -36.00 0.30
C GLN A 17 9.06 -36.03 -1.10
N MET A 18 10.01 -36.94 -1.38
CA MET A 18 10.64 -37.04 -2.71
C MET A 18 9.65 -37.38 -3.82
N VAL A 19 8.63 -38.20 -3.54
CA VAL A 19 7.58 -38.55 -4.54
C VAL A 19 6.62 -37.39 -4.84
N ARG A 20 6.42 -36.43 -3.91
CA ARG A 20 5.64 -35.20 -4.20
C ARG A 20 6.43 -34.20 -5.04
N VAL A 21 7.70 -33.94 -4.71
CA VAL A 21 8.55 -32.99 -5.46
C VAL A 21 8.73 -33.44 -6.92
N SER A 22 8.83 -34.75 -7.16
CA SER A 22 8.96 -35.34 -8.51
C SER A 22 7.78 -35.04 -9.47
N ARG A 23 6.58 -34.65 -9.00
CA ARG A 23 5.43 -34.39 -9.89
C ARG A 23 5.35 -32.96 -10.44
N HIS A 24 6.09 -32.02 -9.87
CA HIS A 24 6.07 -30.60 -10.30
C HIS A 24 7.31 -30.19 -11.08
N PHE A 25 8.36 -31.03 -11.10
CA PHE A 25 9.61 -30.78 -11.83
C PHE A 25 9.43 -30.55 -13.34
N PRO A 26 8.57 -31.32 -14.07
CA PRO A 26 8.31 -31.03 -15.49
C PRO A 26 7.62 -29.68 -15.71
N THR A 27 6.69 -29.31 -14.81
CA THR A 27 5.93 -28.07 -14.88
C THR A 27 6.81 -26.84 -14.66
N LEU A 28 7.76 -26.94 -13.72
CA LEU A 28 8.76 -25.89 -13.45
C LEU A 28 9.70 -25.68 -14.65
N ILE A 29 10.12 -26.74 -15.33
CA ILE A 29 10.94 -26.63 -16.55
C ILE A 29 10.16 -25.92 -17.67
N VAL A 30 8.86 -26.22 -17.84
CA VAL A 30 8.00 -25.54 -18.83
C VAL A 30 7.80 -24.06 -18.48
N LEU A 31 7.56 -23.73 -17.20
CA LEU A 31 7.46 -22.33 -16.76
C LEU A 31 8.76 -21.55 -16.96
N LEU A 32 9.92 -22.17 -16.67
CA LEU A 32 11.24 -21.58 -16.92
C LEU A 32 11.49 -21.34 -18.42
N ALA A 33 11.10 -22.28 -19.29
CA ALA A 33 11.19 -22.11 -20.73
C ALA A 33 10.29 -20.98 -21.25
N ILE A 34 9.08 -20.83 -20.68
CA ILE A 34 8.16 -19.74 -21.02
C ILE A 34 8.72 -18.39 -20.55
N THR A 35 9.23 -18.26 -19.33
CA THR A 35 9.83 -16.99 -18.86
C THR A 35 11.10 -16.61 -19.63
N LEU A 36 11.93 -17.58 -20.03
CA LEU A 36 13.09 -17.32 -20.90
C LEU A 36 12.67 -16.88 -22.32
N LEU A 37 11.61 -17.47 -22.89
CA LEU A 37 11.08 -17.07 -24.19
C LEU A 37 10.41 -15.69 -24.16
N VAL A 38 9.65 -15.39 -23.10
CA VAL A 38 9.01 -14.07 -22.92
C VAL A 38 10.06 -13.00 -22.62
N GLY A 39 11.01 -13.25 -21.71
CA GLY A 39 12.10 -12.32 -21.40
C GLY A 39 13.00 -12.05 -22.61
N GLY A 40 13.39 -13.09 -23.36
CA GLY A 40 14.14 -12.95 -24.61
C GLY A 40 13.34 -12.21 -25.70
N GLY A 41 12.04 -12.46 -25.79
CA GLY A 41 11.13 -11.77 -26.72
C GLY A 41 10.98 -10.28 -26.40
N VAL A 42 10.78 -9.92 -25.13
CA VAL A 42 10.68 -8.53 -24.66
C VAL A 42 12.01 -7.80 -24.87
N PHE A 43 13.15 -8.42 -24.56
CA PHE A 43 14.47 -7.84 -24.79
C PHE A 43 14.76 -7.60 -26.28
N ALA A 44 14.40 -8.54 -27.15
CA ALA A 44 14.53 -8.39 -28.60
C ALA A 44 13.60 -7.31 -29.16
N LEU A 45 12.36 -7.21 -28.66
CA LEU A 45 11.39 -6.18 -29.05
C LEU A 45 11.87 -4.79 -28.62
N TYR A 46 12.38 -4.66 -27.39
CA TYR A 46 12.96 -3.42 -26.85
C TYR A 46 14.16 -2.93 -27.70
N ARG A 47 15.11 -3.84 -28.02
CA ARG A 47 16.21 -3.57 -28.96
C ARG A 47 15.73 -3.14 -30.35
N PHE A 48 14.65 -3.74 -30.87
CA PHE A 48 14.10 -3.44 -32.20
C PHE A 48 13.35 -2.09 -32.25
N VAL A 49 12.67 -1.71 -31.17
CA VAL A 49 11.97 -0.42 -31.06
C VAL A 49 12.96 0.73 -30.95
N ILE A 50 14.02 0.58 -30.14
CA ILE A 50 15.11 1.56 -30.03
C ILE A 50 15.86 1.72 -31.37
N GLY A 51 16.04 0.64 -32.12
CA GLY A 51 16.67 0.65 -33.45
C GLY A 51 15.87 1.31 -34.58
N LYS A 52 14.73 1.98 -34.29
CA LYS A 52 13.81 2.52 -35.30
C LYS A 52 13.41 4.00 -35.16
N GLN A 53 14.08 4.79 -34.32
CA GLN A 53 13.94 6.25 -34.41
C GLN A 53 14.69 6.80 -35.65
N PRO A 54 14.08 7.71 -36.44
CA PRO A 54 14.66 8.16 -37.71
C PRO A 54 15.72 9.24 -37.52
N SER A 55 16.92 9.02 -38.05
CA SER A 55 17.94 10.06 -38.19
C SER A 55 17.56 11.04 -39.31
N GLY A 56 17.54 12.34 -38.98
CA GLY A 56 17.47 13.42 -39.97
C GLY A 56 18.74 13.48 -40.83
N PRO A 57 18.68 14.14 -42.00
CA PRO A 57 19.64 13.91 -43.07
C PRO A 57 20.92 14.72 -42.92
N ASP A 58 22.07 14.07 -43.13
CA ASP A 58 23.12 14.65 -43.97
C ASP A 58 24.12 13.61 -44.50
N SER A 59 24.78 13.95 -45.60
CA SER A 59 25.97 13.28 -46.17
C SER A 59 25.83 11.85 -46.72
N SER A 60 25.61 11.79 -48.04
CA SER A 60 25.75 10.62 -48.90
C SER A 60 27.15 10.01 -48.95
N VAL A 61 27.27 8.68 -48.81
CA VAL A 61 28.32 7.86 -49.48
C VAL A 61 27.71 6.55 -49.98
N GLN A 62 28.15 6.08 -51.15
CA GLN A 62 27.54 5.05 -51.97
C GLN A 62 28.52 3.88 -52.22
N ALA A 63 28.20 2.67 -51.76
CA ALA A 63 28.76 1.38 -52.23
C ALA A 63 27.88 0.24 -51.69
N ALA A 64 27.05 -0.44 -52.49
CA ALA A 64 27.38 -1.44 -53.53
C ALA A 64 27.84 -2.80 -52.95
N ALA A 65 27.00 -3.83 -53.14
CA ALA A 65 27.21 -5.18 -52.65
C ALA A 65 27.72 -6.15 -53.74
N SER A 66 28.52 -7.14 -53.34
CA SER A 66 28.75 -8.47 -53.98
C SER A 66 29.73 -9.25 -53.06
N ALA A 67 29.50 -10.46 -52.56
CA ALA A 67 29.07 -11.76 -53.13
C ALA A 67 30.27 -12.71 -53.45
N GLY A 68 30.18 -13.98 -53.01
CA GLY A 68 31.19 -15.07 -53.20
C GLY A 68 32.22 -15.15 -52.05
N HIS A 69 32.32 -16.13 -51.16
CA HIS A 69 32.05 -17.60 -51.12
C HIS A 69 33.24 -18.50 -51.49
N THR A 70 33.36 -19.63 -50.77
CA THR A 70 34.34 -20.76 -50.86
C THR A 70 35.70 -20.63 -50.16
N GLY A 71 36.10 -21.69 -49.44
CA GLY A 71 37.39 -21.82 -48.74
C GLY A 71 37.34 -22.75 -47.51
N SER A 72 37.41 -24.06 -47.70
CA SER A 72 37.66 -25.08 -46.64
C SER A 72 39.14 -25.52 -46.70
N SER A 73 39.79 -26.30 -45.81
CA SER A 73 39.42 -27.22 -44.72
C SER A 73 40.62 -27.39 -43.73
N GLN A 74 40.47 -28.19 -42.65
CA GLN A 74 41.52 -28.84 -41.82
C GLN A 74 42.38 -27.91 -40.91
N ASP A 75 42.92 -28.29 -39.73
CA ASP A 75 42.88 -29.50 -38.85
C ASP A 75 43.56 -29.12 -37.49
N ASN A 76 43.49 -29.80 -36.32
CA ASN A 76 42.65 -30.85 -35.71
C ASN A 76 42.96 -30.87 -34.16
N GLN A 77 42.43 -31.83 -33.37
CA GLN A 77 42.89 -32.26 -31.99
C GLN A 77 42.77 -31.26 -30.80
N ASP A 78 42.46 -31.66 -29.54
CA ASP A 78 41.79 -32.85 -28.99
C ASP A 78 41.40 -32.68 -27.49
N THR A 79 40.31 -33.31 -27.01
CA THR A 79 39.97 -33.65 -25.57
C THR A 79 39.72 -32.53 -24.51
N PRO A 80 39.05 -32.80 -23.36
CA PRO A 80 37.66 -33.22 -23.11
C PRO A 80 36.82 -32.16 -22.30
N PRO A 81 35.49 -32.32 -22.12
CA PRO A 81 34.68 -31.35 -21.40
C PRO A 81 34.75 -31.47 -19.86
N SER A 82 34.92 -30.34 -19.18
CA SER A 82 34.70 -30.18 -17.74
C SER A 82 33.53 -29.23 -17.49
N SER A 83 32.31 -29.69 -17.77
CA SER A 83 31.08 -28.94 -17.51
C SER A 83 30.69 -29.02 -16.03
N ALA A 84 31.26 -28.10 -15.26
CA ALA A 84 30.73 -27.65 -13.97
C ALA A 84 30.39 -26.17 -14.12
N GLU A 85 29.25 -25.88 -14.75
CA GLU A 85 28.65 -24.55 -14.70
C GLU A 85 28.06 -24.36 -13.30
N GLU A 86 28.85 -23.77 -12.40
CA GLU A 86 28.29 -23.07 -11.25
C GLU A 86 27.44 -21.89 -11.77
N PRO A 87 26.33 -21.53 -11.09
CA PRO A 87 25.50 -20.43 -11.53
C PRO A 87 26.30 -19.13 -11.43
N THR A 88 26.49 -18.45 -12.57
CA THR A 88 27.17 -17.17 -12.62
C THR A 88 26.35 -16.12 -11.87
N GLU A 89 26.66 -15.90 -10.59
CA GLU A 89 26.29 -14.66 -9.91
C GLU A 89 26.91 -13.52 -10.72
N VAL A 90 26.05 -12.72 -11.36
CA VAL A 90 26.49 -11.51 -12.05
C VAL A 90 26.91 -10.52 -10.96
N ILE A 91 28.21 -10.48 -10.67
CA ILE A 91 28.81 -9.48 -9.79
C ILE A 91 28.62 -8.12 -10.48
N GLN A 92 27.54 -7.43 -10.14
CA GLN A 92 27.33 -6.04 -10.51
C GLN A 92 28.34 -5.19 -9.71
N ASP A 93 29.15 -4.43 -10.43
CA ASP A 93 30.07 -3.48 -9.82
C ASP A 93 29.31 -2.37 -9.09
N ASP A 94 30.01 -1.65 -8.21
CA ASP A 94 29.41 -0.69 -7.28
C ASP A 94 28.60 0.39 -8.00
N ILE A 95 29.02 0.81 -9.19
CA ILE A 95 28.30 1.75 -10.05
C ILE A 95 26.97 1.15 -10.53
N SER A 96 26.96 -0.10 -11.00
CA SER A 96 25.73 -0.77 -11.42
C SER A 96 24.75 -0.99 -10.26
N ARG A 97 25.25 -1.29 -9.05
CA ARG A 97 24.40 -1.41 -7.84
C ARG A 97 23.81 -0.05 -7.42
N MET A 98 24.62 1.01 -7.47
CA MET A 98 24.18 2.39 -7.19
C MET A 98 23.11 2.86 -8.18
N ILE A 99 23.34 2.66 -9.49
CA ILE A 99 22.38 3.02 -10.54
C ILE A 99 21.08 2.20 -10.38
N ALA A 100 21.14 0.90 -10.08
CA ALA A 100 19.94 0.10 -9.84
C ALA A 100 19.11 0.60 -8.64
N GLN A 101 19.76 1.12 -7.59
CA GLN A 101 19.08 1.75 -6.45
C GLN A 101 18.47 3.10 -6.84
N ALA A 102 19.18 3.93 -7.61
CA ALA A 102 18.68 5.20 -8.11
C ALA A 102 17.51 5.01 -9.09
N ASP A 103 17.58 4.02 -10.00
CA ASP A 103 16.51 3.65 -10.93
C ASP A 103 15.23 3.25 -10.17
N ARG A 104 15.34 2.44 -9.10
CA ARG A 104 14.20 2.09 -8.23
C ARG A 104 13.54 3.31 -7.59
N ILE A 105 14.31 4.33 -7.22
CA ILE A 105 13.79 5.60 -6.66
C ILE A 105 13.14 6.45 -7.76
N ALA A 106 13.76 6.54 -8.93
CA ALA A 106 13.25 7.29 -10.09
C ALA A 106 11.96 6.69 -10.65
N MET A 107 11.78 5.36 -10.60
CA MET A 107 10.51 4.72 -10.96
C MET A 107 9.34 5.18 -10.08
N GLY A 108 9.58 5.52 -8.81
CA GLY A 108 8.61 6.14 -7.90
C GLY A 108 8.50 7.66 -8.07
N TYR A 109 8.94 8.22 -9.20
CA TYR A 109 8.93 9.65 -9.54
C TYR A 109 9.78 10.56 -8.64
N ASP A 110 10.67 10.01 -7.80
CA ASP A 110 11.55 10.81 -6.93
C ASP A 110 12.92 11.06 -7.57
N TYR A 111 12.89 11.61 -8.78
CA TYR A 111 14.09 11.87 -9.60
C TYR A 111 15.15 12.72 -8.87
N ASP A 112 14.73 13.71 -8.08
CA ASP A 112 15.64 14.52 -7.26
C ASP A 112 16.43 13.68 -6.26
N LYS A 113 15.78 12.72 -5.60
CA LYS A 113 16.42 11.80 -4.65
C LYS A 113 17.29 10.76 -5.36
N ALA A 114 16.90 10.31 -6.56
CA ALA A 114 17.73 9.43 -7.39
C ALA A 114 19.03 10.12 -7.84
N ILE A 115 18.92 11.38 -8.29
CA ILE A 115 20.06 12.25 -8.65
C ILE A 115 20.94 12.52 -7.42
N GLN A 116 20.34 12.87 -6.27
CA GLN A 116 21.07 13.08 -5.02
C GLN A 116 21.85 11.82 -4.60
N LEU A 117 21.22 10.65 -4.62
CA LEU A 117 21.86 9.38 -4.24
C LEU A 117 23.12 9.12 -5.08
N ILE A 118 23.08 9.39 -6.39
CA ILE A 118 24.27 9.27 -7.25
C ILE A 118 25.32 10.32 -6.91
N ASN A 119 24.94 11.59 -6.74
CA ASN A 119 25.88 12.67 -6.44
C ASN A 119 26.59 12.49 -5.08
N ASP A 120 25.87 11.99 -4.07
CA ASP A 120 26.38 11.75 -2.72
C ASP A 120 27.11 10.39 -2.59
N SER A 121 27.18 9.59 -3.65
CA SER A 121 27.74 8.22 -3.63
C SER A 121 29.26 8.14 -3.42
N GLY A 122 30.00 9.22 -3.70
CA GLY A 122 31.46 9.23 -3.71
C GLY A 122 32.12 8.49 -4.89
N LEU A 123 31.33 8.04 -5.87
CA LEU A 123 31.83 7.45 -7.13
C LEU A 123 32.34 8.54 -8.09
N ASP A 124 33.11 8.15 -9.11
CA ASP A 124 33.53 9.09 -10.17
C ASP A 124 32.33 9.49 -11.05
N LEU A 125 31.81 10.68 -10.83
CA LEU A 125 30.66 11.21 -11.57
C LEU A 125 30.95 11.41 -13.06
N ASN A 126 32.22 11.38 -13.51
CA ASN A 126 32.58 11.46 -14.93
C ASN A 126 32.42 10.13 -15.68
N GLU A 127 32.15 9.02 -14.99
CA GLU A 127 31.86 7.74 -15.62
C GLU A 127 30.60 7.84 -16.51
N VAL A 128 30.70 7.29 -17.71
CA VAL A 128 29.68 7.39 -18.77
C VAL A 128 28.33 6.85 -18.28
N ARG A 129 28.34 5.70 -17.58
CA ARG A 129 27.12 5.08 -17.03
C ARG A 129 26.40 5.98 -16.01
N ILE A 130 27.16 6.75 -15.22
CA ILE A 130 26.61 7.71 -14.25
C ILE A 130 26.04 8.93 -14.97
N GLN A 131 26.77 9.49 -15.95
CA GLN A 131 26.29 10.60 -16.76
C GLN A 131 25.02 10.25 -17.54
N GLU A 132 24.94 9.05 -18.12
CA GLU A 132 23.74 8.55 -18.82
C GLU A 132 22.53 8.38 -17.88
N ALA A 133 22.74 7.89 -16.64
CA ALA A 133 21.68 7.76 -15.63
C ALA A 133 21.16 9.14 -15.17
N LEU A 134 22.07 10.07 -14.84
CA LEU A 134 21.71 11.43 -14.44
C LEU A 134 20.97 12.19 -15.56
N ALA A 135 21.43 12.09 -16.80
CA ALA A 135 20.78 12.71 -17.95
C ALA A 135 19.37 12.17 -18.19
N ARG A 136 19.16 10.85 -18.02
CA ARG A 136 17.83 10.23 -18.04
C ARG A 136 16.92 10.80 -16.96
N TYR A 137 17.38 10.87 -15.70
CA TYR A 137 16.53 11.33 -14.59
C TYR A 137 16.09 12.78 -14.76
N GLU A 138 16.98 13.67 -15.22
CA GLU A 138 16.60 15.07 -15.50
C GLU A 138 15.67 15.18 -16.72
N GLN A 139 15.84 14.33 -17.74
CA GLN A 139 14.92 14.27 -18.89
C GLN A 139 13.52 13.80 -18.46
N ASP A 140 13.42 12.71 -17.72
CA ASP A 140 12.15 12.13 -17.25
C ASP A 140 11.43 13.11 -16.29
N LYS A 141 12.17 13.73 -15.37
CA LYS A 141 11.69 14.80 -14.48
C LYS A 141 11.18 16.02 -15.24
N ALA A 142 11.87 16.44 -16.30
CA ALA A 142 11.44 17.56 -17.14
C ALA A 142 10.20 17.25 -17.99
N ALA A 143 9.82 15.98 -18.16
CA ALA A 143 8.63 15.55 -18.87
C ALA A 143 7.37 15.45 -17.97
N LEU A 144 7.50 15.61 -16.65
CA LEU A 144 6.36 15.59 -15.73
C LEU A 144 5.47 16.82 -15.89
N VAL A 145 4.16 16.63 -15.71
CA VAL A 145 3.15 17.70 -15.69
C VAL A 145 2.48 17.79 -14.32
N PRO A 146 1.96 18.97 -13.91
CA PRO A 146 1.18 19.08 -12.68
C PRO A 146 -0.10 18.23 -12.76
N ALA A 147 -0.36 17.45 -11.72
CA ALA A 147 -1.60 16.66 -11.61
C ALA A 147 -2.82 17.55 -11.32
N ASP A 148 -4.04 17.05 -11.62
CA ASP A 148 -5.26 17.76 -11.24
C ASP A 148 -5.55 17.67 -9.74
N MET A 149 -5.08 18.69 -9.01
CA MET A 149 -5.24 18.85 -7.57
C MET A 149 -6.70 19.07 -7.10
N ASN A 150 -7.70 19.01 -7.99
CA ASN A 150 -9.12 19.11 -7.64
C ASN A 150 -9.86 17.77 -7.77
N SER A 151 -9.28 16.79 -8.48
CA SER A 151 -9.89 15.49 -8.78
C SER A 151 -9.21 14.33 -8.05
N ILE A 152 -8.61 14.61 -6.89
CA ILE A 152 -7.96 13.60 -6.04
C ILE A 152 -9.03 12.89 -5.20
N THR A 153 -9.08 11.57 -5.31
CA THR A 153 -9.99 10.73 -4.52
C THR A 153 -9.28 10.13 -3.31
N HIS A 154 -10.01 9.89 -2.23
CA HIS A 154 -9.51 9.16 -1.06
C HIS A 154 -10.36 7.91 -0.88
N VAL A 155 -9.74 6.74 -0.97
CA VAL A 155 -10.40 5.44 -0.78
C VAL A 155 -9.99 4.83 0.55
N PHE A 156 -10.87 4.05 1.19
CA PHE A 156 -10.50 3.37 2.43
C PHE A 156 -11.06 1.95 2.56
N PHE A 157 -10.35 1.19 3.38
CA PHE A 157 -10.61 -0.19 3.74
C PHE A 157 -10.61 -0.33 5.27
N HIS A 158 -11.05 -1.47 5.78
CA HIS A 158 -10.78 -1.92 7.15
C HIS A 158 -9.73 -3.06 7.10
N THR A 159 -9.57 -3.83 8.18
CA THR A 159 -8.84 -5.12 8.15
C THR A 159 -9.39 -6.04 7.07
N LEU A 160 -8.50 -6.65 6.27
CA LEU A 160 -8.92 -7.50 5.15
C LEU A 160 -9.29 -8.92 5.59
N ILE A 161 -10.34 -9.48 4.97
CA ILE A 161 -10.69 -10.90 5.10
C ILE A 161 -9.68 -11.72 4.29
N MET A 162 -8.89 -12.54 4.99
CA MET A 162 -7.90 -13.43 4.38
C MET A 162 -8.42 -14.84 4.13
N ASP A 163 -9.45 -15.27 4.87
CA ASP A 163 -10.12 -16.56 4.71
C ASP A 163 -11.65 -16.38 4.75
N THR A 164 -12.26 -16.32 3.55
CA THR A 164 -13.70 -16.11 3.38
C THR A 164 -14.55 -17.28 3.87
N ALA A 165 -13.98 -18.47 4.02
CA ALA A 165 -14.71 -19.63 4.55
C ALA A 165 -14.90 -19.54 6.08
N LYS A 166 -14.07 -18.75 6.77
CA LYS A 166 -14.21 -18.43 8.20
C LYS A 166 -15.04 -17.17 8.41
N ALA A 167 -14.72 -16.08 7.70
CA ALA A 167 -15.41 -14.80 7.85
C ALA A 167 -16.89 -14.82 7.46
N PHE A 168 -17.32 -15.84 6.69
CA PHE A 168 -18.71 -16.02 6.24
C PHE A 168 -19.31 -17.37 6.69
N ASP A 169 -18.85 -17.94 7.81
CA ASP A 169 -19.33 -19.23 8.31
C ASP A 169 -20.77 -19.20 8.86
N GLY A 170 -21.31 -18.00 9.11
CA GLY A 170 -22.67 -17.76 9.59
C GLY A 170 -22.79 -17.56 11.10
N ASP A 171 -21.68 -17.26 11.79
CA ASP A 171 -21.67 -16.83 13.18
C ASP A 171 -22.34 -15.45 13.42
N LYS A 172 -22.14 -14.87 14.60
CA LYS A 172 -22.67 -13.56 14.99
C LYS A 172 -21.98 -12.37 14.31
N ASP A 173 -20.71 -12.47 13.95
CA ASP A 173 -19.90 -11.36 13.42
C ASP A 173 -19.83 -11.37 11.88
N SER A 174 -20.04 -12.54 11.25
CA SER A 174 -20.13 -12.78 9.80
C SER A 174 -20.93 -11.72 9.02
N ALA A 175 -22.06 -11.25 9.57
CA ALA A 175 -22.87 -10.22 8.93
C ALA A 175 -22.17 -8.85 8.88
N GLY A 176 -21.45 -8.48 9.95
CA GLY A 176 -20.61 -7.29 10.00
C GLY A 176 -19.43 -7.39 9.05
N TYR A 177 -18.71 -8.52 9.07
CA TYR A 177 -17.59 -8.77 8.15
C TYR A 177 -18.01 -8.65 6.68
N ASN A 178 -19.13 -9.27 6.30
CA ASN A 178 -19.62 -9.17 4.93
C ASN A 178 -20.03 -7.73 4.54
N SER A 179 -20.50 -6.92 5.49
CA SER A 179 -20.86 -5.51 5.23
C SER A 179 -19.64 -4.62 5.02
N VAL A 180 -18.72 -4.54 5.99
CA VAL A 180 -17.72 -3.46 6.05
C VAL A 180 -16.28 -3.89 5.75
N MET A 181 -15.99 -5.19 5.70
CA MET A 181 -14.65 -5.68 5.38
C MET A 181 -14.52 -5.97 3.88
N THR A 182 -13.29 -5.97 3.39
CA THR A 182 -12.93 -6.27 1.99
C THR A 182 -12.17 -7.59 1.96
N THR A 183 -12.39 -8.45 0.96
CA THR A 183 -11.61 -9.68 0.85
C THR A 183 -10.24 -9.41 0.24
N LYS A 184 -9.26 -10.26 0.52
CA LYS A 184 -7.92 -10.18 -0.10
C LYS A 184 -8.01 -10.08 -1.63
N ASP A 185 -8.83 -10.94 -2.23
CA ASP A 185 -8.96 -11.04 -3.69
C ASP A 185 -9.60 -9.78 -4.29
N GLU A 186 -10.58 -9.17 -3.60
CA GLU A 186 -11.11 -7.85 -3.98
C GLU A 186 -10.05 -6.75 -3.87
N PHE A 187 -9.31 -6.70 -2.76
CA PHE A 187 -8.27 -5.69 -2.55
C PHE A 187 -7.20 -5.72 -3.65
N ILE A 188 -6.67 -6.91 -4.00
CA ILE A 188 -5.67 -7.05 -5.07
C ILE A 188 -6.23 -6.61 -6.42
N LYS A 189 -7.43 -7.05 -6.81
CA LYS A 189 -8.05 -6.62 -8.08
C LYS A 189 -8.32 -5.11 -8.11
N ILE A 190 -8.64 -4.49 -6.96
CA ILE A 190 -8.82 -3.03 -6.86
C ILE A 190 -7.49 -2.32 -7.15
N LEU A 191 -6.37 -2.77 -6.55
CA LEU A 191 -5.04 -2.24 -6.86
C LEU A 191 -4.70 -2.38 -8.35
N GLU A 192 -4.88 -3.58 -8.92
CA GLU A 192 -4.63 -3.87 -10.33
C GLU A 192 -5.46 -2.97 -11.26
N SER A 193 -6.76 -2.85 -11.02
CA SER A 193 -7.68 -2.04 -11.85
C SER A 193 -7.36 -0.54 -11.74
N MET A 194 -7.08 -0.05 -10.53
CA MET A 194 -6.69 1.34 -10.32
C MET A 194 -5.34 1.66 -10.99
N TYR A 195 -4.33 0.80 -10.83
CA TYR A 195 -3.04 0.94 -11.49
C TYR A 195 -3.16 0.91 -13.02
N ALA A 196 -3.91 -0.04 -13.59
CA ALA A 196 -4.19 -0.13 -15.02
C ALA A 196 -4.94 1.10 -15.57
N ARG A 197 -5.76 1.76 -14.73
CA ARG A 197 -6.43 3.04 -15.03
C ARG A 197 -5.57 4.27 -14.74
N GLY A 198 -4.29 4.10 -14.44
CA GLY A 198 -3.31 5.17 -14.27
C GLY A 198 -3.33 5.86 -12.90
N TYR A 199 -3.95 5.26 -11.87
CA TYR A 199 -3.90 5.82 -10.52
C TYR A 199 -2.51 5.65 -9.88
N VAL A 200 -2.10 6.65 -9.10
CA VAL A 200 -0.83 6.70 -8.35
C VAL A 200 -1.14 7.12 -6.90
N LEU A 201 -0.69 6.32 -5.94
CA LEU A 201 -0.84 6.58 -4.52
C LEU A 201 0.04 7.76 -4.10
N VAL A 202 -0.56 8.72 -3.40
CA VAL A 202 0.08 9.91 -2.83
C VAL A 202 -0.27 10.02 -1.34
N ARG A 203 0.56 10.72 -0.56
CA ARG A 203 0.23 11.06 0.84
C ARG A 203 -0.82 12.16 0.88
N ILE A 204 -1.59 12.25 1.97
CA ILE A 204 -2.47 13.41 2.15
C ILE A 204 -1.66 14.71 2.27
N HIS A 205 -0.46 14.63 2.86
CA HIS A 205 0.53 15.70 2.94
C HIS A 205 1.11 16.15 1.59
N ASP A 206 1.08 15.30 0.55
CA ASP A 206 1.49 15.70 -0.81
C ASP A 206 0.45 16.63 -1.48
N ILE A 207 -0.82 16.61 -0.99
CA ILE A 207 -1.94 17.39 -1.53
C ILE A 207 -1.97 18.81 -0.98
N ALA A 208 -1.79 18.94 0.33
CA ALA A 208 -1.75 20.20 1.05
C ALA A 208 -0.96 20.01 2.35
N TYR A 209 -0.22 21.03 2.76
CA TYR A 209 0.60 21.01 3.98
C TYR A 209 0.60 22.38 4.67
N GLN A 210 1.05 22.43 5.93
CA GLN A 210 1.21 23.70 6.64
C GLN A 210 2.56 24.36 6.33
N GLU A 211 2.54 25.62 5.92
CA GLU A 211 3.73 26.46 5.69
C GLU A 211 3.62 27.75 6.52
N ALA A 212 4.74 28.28 7.01
CA ALA A 212 4.76 29.56 7.71
C ALA A 212 4.58 30.72 6.72
N ASP A 213 3.72 31.69 7.05
CA ASP A 213 3.67 32.97 6.35
C ASP A 213 4.87 33.88 6.69
N GLU A 214 4.96 35.04 6.05
CA GLU A 214 6.03 36.03 6.27
C GLU A 214 6.16 36.52 7.73
N ASN A 215 5.14 36.30 8.56
CA ASN A 215 5.10 36.68 9.97
C ASN A 215 5.30 35.46 10.91
N GLY A 216 5.49 34.25 10.37
CA GLY A 216 5.64 33.01 11.13
C GLY A 216 4.33 32.30 11.49
N ASN A 217 3.17 32.74 10.97
CA ASN A 217 1.91 32.04 11.21
C ASN A 217 1.78 30.83 10.28
N MET A 218 1.57 29.64 10.83
CA MET A 218 1.32 28.44 10.02
C MET A 218 -0.03 28.52 9.33
N ARG A 219 -0.04 28.31 8.01
CA ARG A 219 -1.26 28.23 7.18
C ARG A 219 -1.16 27.06 6.20
N PHE A 220 -2.30 26.53 5.79
CA PHE A 220 -2.33 25.54 4.72
C PHE A 220 -2.04 26.15 3.35
N VAL A 221 -1.21 25.46 2.58
CA VAL A 221 -0.93 25.71 1.17
C VAL A 221 -1.19 24.44 0.38
N LYS A 222 -1.50 24.56 -0.92
CA LYS A 222 -1.61 23.40 -1.82
C LYS A 222 -0.21 22.89 -2.16
N GLY A 223 -0.03 21.58 -2.12
CA GLY A 223 1.12 20.90 -2.69
C GLY A 223 1.12 20.94 -4.22
N ASN A 224 2.19 20.42 -4.82
CA ASN A 224 2.38 20.35 -6.26
C ASN A 224 2.84 18.95 -6.66
N ILE A 225 1.88 18.07 -6.94
CA ILE A 225 2.13 16.69 -7.36
C ILE A 225 2.46 16.70 -8.86
N MET A 226 3.65 16.22 -9.21
CA MET A 226 4.15 16.18 -10.59
C MET A 226 4.17 14.73 -11.07
N LEU A 227 3.45 14.41 -12.16
CA LEU A 227 3.31 13.05 -12.68
C LEU A 227 3.41 13.03 -14.21
N PRO A 228 3.67 11.86 -14.84
CA PRO A 228 3.50 11.70 -16.28
C PRO A 228 2.07 12.02 -16.73
N GLU A 229 1.91 12.50 -17.96
CA GLU A 229 0.61 12.83 -18.54
C GLU A 229 -0.37 11.64 -18.47
N GLY A 230 -1.59 11.88 -17.97
CA GLY A 230 -2.65 10.88 -17.84
C GLY A 230 -2.65 10.07 -16.52
N LYS A 231 -1.58 10.13 -15.70
CA LYS A 231 -1.59 9.55 -14.35
C LYS A 231 -2.47 10.40 -13.40
N LYS A 232 -3.11 9.76 -12.41
CA LYS A 232 -4.08 10.37 -11.49
C LYS A 232 -3.70 10.10 -10.02
N PRO A 233 -3.46 11.13 -9.20
CA PRO A 233 -3.18 10.93 -7.78
C PRO A 233 -4.41 10.43 -7.01
N PHE A 234 -4.20 9.61 -5.98
CA PHE A 234 -5.23 9.25 -5.00
C PHE A 234 -4.62 8.95 -3.62
N VAL A 235 -5.43 9.06 -2.57
CA VAL A 235 -5.05 8.70 -1.19
C VAL A 235 -5.72 7.39 -0.81
N MET A 236 -5.03 6.57 -0.02
CA MET A 236 -5.57 5.35 0.57
C MET A 236 -5.51 5.45 2.10
N SER A 237 -6.50 4.92 2.81
CA SER A 237 -6.41 4.68 4.25
C SER A 237 -6.95 3.32 4.67
N GLN A 238 -6.49 2.84 5.83
CA GLN A 238 -7.05 1.68 6.51
C GLN A 238 -7.54 2.11 7.91
N ASP A 239 -8.80 1.82 8.20
CA ASP A 239 -9.44 2.11 9.49
C ASP A 239 -9.37 0.89 10.42
N ASP A 240 -9.38 1.14 11.73
CA ASP A 240 -9.47 0.13 12.80
C ASP A 240 -8.40 -0.97 12.78
N VAL A 241 -7.13 -0.59 12.54
CA VAL A 241 -5.98 -1.51 12.51
C VAL A 241 -5.52 -1.91 13.93
N CYS A 242 -6.44 -2.52 14.67
CA CYS A 242 -6.34 -2.89 16.08
C CYS A 242 -6.40 -4.42 16.32
N TYR A 243 -6.84 -5.19 15.32
CA TYR A 243 -6.97 -6.66 15.34
C TYR A 243 -7.59 -7.17 16.65
N TYR A 244 -8.89 -6.93 16.83
CA TYR A 244 -9.58 -7.17 18.10
C TYR A 244 -9.70 -8.68 18.43
N PRO A 245 -9.76 -9.09 19.72
CA PRO A 245 -9.85 -10.50 20.10
C PRO A 245 -11.11 -11.22 19.60
N TYR A 246 -12.16 -10.48 19.21
CA TYR A 246 -13.34 -11.11 18.61
C TYR A 246 -13.08 -11.64 17.19
N MET A 247 -12.04 -11.15 16.49
CA MET A 247 -11.62 -11.63 15.16
C MET A 247 -10.77 -12.92 15.21
N ASP A 248 -10.39 -13.39 16.41
CA ASP A 248 -9.50 -14.54 16.59
C ASP A 248 -10.20 -15.86 16.19
N GLY A 249 -10.00 -16.26 14.94
CA GLY A 249 -10.60 -17.46 14.35
C GLY A 249 -11.34 -17.20 13.05
N ASP A 250 -11.65 -15.93 12.76
CA ASP A 250 -12.60 -15.55 11.71
C ASP A 250 -11.93 -15.25 10.36
N GLY A 251 -10.67 -15.64 10.19
CA GLY A 251 -9.94 -15.47 8.93
C GLY A 251 -9.24 -14.13 8.73
N PHE A 252 -8.88 -13.45 9.83
CA PHE A 252 -8.09 -12.21 9.83
C PHE A 252 -6.66 -12.43 10.36
N ALA A 253 -5.76 -11.47 10.13
CA ALA A 253 -4.49 -11.39 10.85
C ALA A 253 -4.71 -11.09 12.34
N ASN A 254 -3.76 -11.49 13.20
CA ASN A 254 -3.80 -11.25 14.64
C ASN A 254 -3.11 -9.92 15.04
N LYS A 255 -2.10 -9.47 14.27
CA LYS A 255 -1.33 -8.23 14.52
C LYS A 255 -0.35 -7.89 13.39
N ILE A 256 0.16 -6.66 13.41
CA ILE A 256 1.37 -6.28 12.63
C ILE A 256 2.61 -6.53 13.50
N VAL A 257 3.65 -7.08 12.88
CA VAL A 257 4.98 -7.33 13.47
C VAL A 257 6.07 -6.79 12.55
N ILE A 258 7.30 -6.70 13.05
CA ILE A 258 8.47 -6.40 12.23
C ILE A 258 8.98 -7.74 11.65
N GLY A 259 9.12 -7.82 10.32
CA GLY A 259 9.64 -8.97 9.60
C GLY A 259 11.15 -9.16 9.76
N GLU A 260 11.67 -10.30 9.29
CA GLU A 260 13.11 -10.60 9.32
C GLU A 260 13.94 -9.63 8.44
N ASP A 261 13.30 -8.97 7.49
CA ASP A 261 13.85 -7.92 6.62
C ASP A 261 13.79 -6.50 7.22
N GLY A 262 13.20 -6.35 8.41
CA GLY A 262 13.01 -5.05 9.09
C GLY A 262 11.79 -4.25 8.61
N LYS A 263 10.94 -4.81 7.76
CA LYS A 263 9.70 -4.17 7.27
C LYS A 263 8.47 -4.53 8.12
N PRO A 264 7.38 -3.73 8.07
CA PRO A 264 6.11 -4.14 8.66
C PRO A 264 5.48 -5.31 7.89
N THR A 265 5.06 -6.34 8.60
CA THR A 265 4.35 -7.50 8.04
C THR A 265 3.26 -7.98 9.01
N CYS A 266 2.31 -8.80 8.55
CA CYS A 266 1.23 -9.28 9.41
C CYS A 266 1.54 -10.68 9.97
N GLN A 267 1.04 -10.95 11.16
CA GLN A 267 1.04 -12.27 11.79
C GLN A 267 -0.36 -12.88 11.70
N MET A 268 -0.45 -14.16 11.33
CA MET A 268 -1.71 -14.91 11.30
C MET A 268 -1.54 -16.31 11.91
N THR A 269 -2.56 -16.77 12.63
CA THR A 269 -2.64 -18.12 13.21
C THR A 269 -3.38 -19.05 12.24
N MET A 270 -2.72 -20.15 11.88
CA MET A 270 -3.19 -21.12 10.89
C MET A 270 -4.02 -22.24 11.54
N ASP A 271 -4.74 -23.02 10.74
CA ASP A 271 -5.63 -24.11 11.18
C ASP A 271 -4.96 -25.18 12.07
N ASP A 272 -3.65 -25.39 11.91
CA ASP A 272 -2.88 -26.36 12.71
C ASP A 272 -2.31 -25.75 14.00
N GLY A 273 -2.67 -24.50 14.31
CA GLY A 273 -2.18 -23.73 15.44
C GLY A 273 -0.77 -23.16 15.25
N THR A 274 -0.18 -23.28 14.05
CA THR A 274 1.08 -22.59 13.75
C THR A 274 0.85 -21.11 13.51
N VAL A 275 1.82 -20.29 13.91
CA VAL A 275 1.83 -18.85 13.66
C VAL A 275 2.75 -18.59 12.46
N GLN A 276 2.26 -17.85 11.47
CA GLN A 276 3.02 -17.44 10.28
C GLN A 276 3.05 -15.92 10.16
N THR A 277 4.08 -15.40 9.49
CA THR A 277 4.20 -14.00 9.10
C THR A 277 4.18 -13.86 7.59
N GLY A 278 3.56 -12.79 7.08
CA GLY A 278 3.43 -12.55 5.65
C GLY A 278 2.25 -11.64 5.29
N SER A 279 1.84 -11.70 4.03
CA SER A 279 0.87 -10.80 3.42
C SER A 279 -0.58 -11.15 3.78
N PHE A 280 -0.90 -10.94 5.06
CA PHE A 280 -2.18 -11.26 5.71
C PHE A 280 -3.05 -10.03 6.05
N ASP A 281 -2.71 -8.85 5.53
CA ASP A 281 -3.56 -7.65 5.57
C ASP A 281 -3.03 -6.61 4.56
N LEU A 282 -3.72 -5.47 4.45
CA LEU A 282 -3.40 -4.35 3.53
C LEU A 282 -1.93 -3.92 3.61
N VAL A 283 -1.34 -3.83 4.80
CA VAL A 283 0.03 -3.31 5.00
C VAL A 283 1.08 -4.06 4.17
N PRO A 284 1.32 -5.37 4.40
CA PRO A 284 2.24 -6.14 3.57
C PRO A 284 1.77 -6.35 2.12
N LEU A 285 0.45 -6.44 1.85
CA LEU A 285 -0.04 -6.61 0.48
C LEU A 285 0.23 -5.37 -0.39
N LEU A 286 0.19 -4.17 0.19
CA LEU A 286 0.55 -2.93 -0.51
C LEU A 286 2.08 -2.81 -0.70
N GLU A 287 2.89 -3.24 0.26
CA GLU A 287 4.35 -3.31 0.08
C GLU A 287 4.74 -4.28 -1.06
N ASP A 288 4.11 -5.46 -1.14
CA ASP A 288 4.28 -6.40 -2.25
C ASP A 288 3.94 -5.72 -3.60
N PHE A 289 2.78 -5.08 -3.68
CA PHE A 289 2.31 -4.42 -4.90
C PHE A 289 3.22 -3.24 -5.32
N VAL A 290 3.68 -2.42 -4.38
CA VAL A 290 4.61 -1.31 -4.66
C VAL A 290 6.02 -1.83 -5.01
N GLN A 291 6.43 -2.98 -4.49
CA GLN A 291 7.69 -3.61 -4.87
C GLN A 291 7.68 -4.16 -6.30
N GLU A 292 6.54 -4.64 -6.79
CA GLU A 292 6.32 -5.04 -8.19
C GLU A 292 6.08 -3.82 -9.11
N HIS A 293 5.33 -2.82 -8.63
CA HIS A 293 4.95 -1.61 -9.36
C HIS A 293 5.40 -0.32 -8.62
N PRO A 294 6.69 0.05 -8.64
CA PRO A 294 7.16 1.26 -7.95
C PRO A 294 6.49 2.55 -8.45
N ASP A 295 6.07 2.60 -9.72
CA ASP A 295 5.38 3.74 -10.33
C ASP A 295 3.89 3.84 -9.95
N PHE A 296 3.41 2.94 -9.08
CA PHE A 296 2.16 3.11 -8.34
C PHE A 296 2.32 4.03 -7.11
N SER A 297 3.53 4.24 -6.61
CA SER A 297 3.79 5.00 -5.37
C SER A 297 4.56 6.29 -5.63
N TYR A 298 3.90 7.44 -5.43
CA TYR A 298 4.56 8.74 -5.57
C TYR A 298 5.54 8.98 -4.42
N LYS A 299 6.83 9.07 -4.73
CA LYS A 299 7.92 9.31 -3.78
C LYS A 299 7.85 8.41 -2.54
N GLY A 300 7.49 7.13 -2.75
CA GLY A 300 7.34 6.13 -1.70
C GLY A 300 6.17 6.38 -0.74
N ALA A 301 5.08 7.01 -1.21
CA ALA A 301 3.82 7.12 -0.48
C ALA A 301 3.18 5.75 -0.23
N ARG A 302 2.74 5.52 1.01
CA ARG A 302 1.91 4.38 1.44
C ARG A 302 0.56 4.90 1.93
N ALA A 303 -0.34 4.00 2.33
CA ALA A 303 -1.62 4.40 2.89
C ALA A 303 -1.49 5.03 4.28
N ILE A 304 -2.55 5.71 4.71
CA ILE A 304 -2.73 6.18 6.09
C ILE A 304 -3.28 5.03 6.93
N ILE A 305 -2.62 4.66 8.03
CA ILE A 305 -3.10 3.66 8.98
C ILE A 305 -3.72 4.37 10.18
N ALA A 306 -5.01 4.14 10.42
CA ALA A 306 -5.73 4.70 11.55
C ALA A 306 -6.01 3.66 12.63
N PHE A 307 -5.92 4.10 13.88
CA PHE A 307 -6.15 3.25 15.05
C PHE A 307 -7.30 3.77 15.90
N THR A 308 -7.93 2.86 16.65
CA THR A 308 -8.65 3.19 17.89
C THR A 308 -7.75 2.92 19.08
N GLY A 309 -8.14 3.37 20.27
CA GLY A 309 -7.44 3.05 21.52
C GLY A 309 -8.16 2.05 22.42
N TYR A 310 -9.41 1.66 22.13
CA TYR A 310 -10.29 0.93 23.05
C TYR A 310 -9.72 -0.41 23.59
N GLU A 311 -9.11 -1.23 22.72
CA GLU A 311 -8.38 -2.46 23.12
C GLU A 311 -6.90 -2.43 22.72
N GLY A 312 -6.38 -1.23 22.43
CA GLY A 312 -5.03 -1.00 21.92
C GLY A 312 -4.90 -1.03 20.41
N ILE A 313 -3.66 -0.96 19.94
CA ILE A 313 -3.29 -0.70 18.54
C ILE A 313 -2.48 -1.84 17.93
N LEU A 314 -2.53 -2.00 16.60
CA LEU A 314 -1.66 -2.92 15.85
C LEU A 314 -1.75 -4.39 16.27
N GLY A 315 -2.77 -4.77 17.08
CA GLY A 315 -2.95 -6.10 17.66
C GLY A 315 -2.22 -6.32 19.00
N TYR A 316 -1.79 -5.24 19.65
CA TYR A 316 -1.18 -5.21 20.98
C TYR A 316 -2.14 -4.56 21.98
N ARG A 317 -2.23 -5.11 23.20
CA ARG A 317 -3.21 -4.67 24.21
C ARG A 317 -2.69 -3.50 25.04
N THR A 318 -2.62 -2.34 24.40
CA THR A 318 -2.00 -1.12 24.94
C THR A 318 -2.94 -0.18 25.71
N ALA A 319 -4.24 -0.44 25.68
CA ALA A 319 -5.27 0.35 26.36
C ALA A 319 -5.20 0.22 27.89
N SER A 320 -5.51 1.27 28.63
CA SER A 320 -5.40 1.29 30.10
C SER A 320 -6.25 0.23 30.82
N SER A 321 -7.29 -0.30 30.17
CA SER A 321 -8.09 -1.45 30.62
C SER A 321 -7.29 -2.75 30.77
N TYR A 322 -6.13 -2.86 30.12
CA TYR A 322 -5.24 -4.03 30.17
C TYR A 322 -4.05 -3.86 31.13
N ALA A 323 -4.01 -2.79 31.95
CA ALA A 323 -2.87 -2.48 32.82
C ALA A 323 -2.49 -3.59 33.82
N ASP A 324 -3.43 -4.43 34.23
CA ASP A 324 -3.18 -5.60 35.10
C ASP A 324 -2.63 -6.83 34.33
N SER A 325 -2.51 -6.77 32.99
CA SER A 325 -1.93 -7.84 32.18
C SER A 325 -0.41 -7.93 32.39
N PRO A 326 0.16 -9.13 32.59
CA PRO A 326 1.61 -9.30 32.66
C PRO A 326 2.34 -8.96 31.35
N THR A 327 1.62 -8.79 30.23
CA THR A 327 2.19 -8.37 28.94
C THR A 327 2.09 -6.87 28.67
N TYR A 328 1.34 -6.10 29.47
CA TYR A 328 0.91 -4.73 29.13
C TYR A 328 2.05 -3.79 28.69
N GLU A 329 3.12 -3.69 29.48
CA GLU A 329 4.26 -2.83 29.13
C GLU A 329 5.05 -3.35 27.92
N ALA A 330 5.14 -4.67 27.73
CA ALA A 330 5.78 -5.27 26.56
C ALA A 330 4.95 -5.07 25.28
N ASP A 331 3.62 -5.13 25.39
CA ASP A 331 2.68 -4.84 24.31
C ASP A 331 2.78 -3.35 23.92
N ARG A 332 2.89 -2.43 24.88
CA ARG A 332 3.13 -1.00 24.64
C ARG A 332 4.48 -0.74 23.96
N GLU A 333 5.56 -1.34 24.46
CA GLU A 333 6.90 -1.21 23.89
C GLU A 333 6.95 -1.74 22.44
N GLN A 334 6.31 -2.90 22.19
CA GLN A 334 6.30 -3.50 20.87
C GLN A 334 5.40 -2.75 19.89
N ALA A 335 4.25 -2.25 20.32
CA ALA A 335 3.38 -1.39 19.51
C ALA A 335 4.11 -0.11 19.05
N ALA A 336 4.85 0.55 19.96
CA ALA A 336 5.65 1.72 19.62
C ALA A 336 6.75 1.40 18.58
N LYS A 337 7.43 0.25 18.71
CA LYS A 337 8.42 -0.21 17.70
C LYS A 337 7.78 -0.48 16.33
N VAL A 338 6.61 -1.10 16.29
CA VAL A 338 5.88 -1.36 15.03
C VAL A 338 5.38 -0.07 14.40
N ALA A 339 4.86 0.87 15.20
CA ALA A 339 4.46 2.20 14.73
C ALA A 339 5.64 2.99 14.15
N GLN A 340 6.82 2.95 14.78
CA GLN A 340 8.02 3.56 14.22
C GLN A 340 8.46 2.86 12.92
N CYS A 341 8.43 1.52 12.87
CA CYS A 341 8.73 0.75 11.66
C CYS A 341 7.79 1.11 10.49
N LEU A 342 6.51 1.35 10.75
CA LEU A 342 5.56 1.88 9.76
C LEU A 342 5.99 3.28 9.28
N ARG A 343 6.27 4.23 10.16
CA ARG A 343 6.72 5.59 9.77
C ARG A 343 8.03 5.56 8.98
N ASP A 344 9.01 4.76 9.40
CA ASP A 344 10.30 4.60 8.72
C ASP A 344 10.14 4.02 7.30
N ASN A 345 9.11 3.19 7.10
CA ASN A 345 8.73 2.66 5.79
C ASN A 345 7.70 3.55 5.06
N GLY A 346 7.52 4.81 5.46
CA GLY A 346 6.76 5.82 4.72
C GLY A 346 5.24 5.75 4.85
N TRP A 347 4.72 5.03 5.85
CA TRP A 347 3.31 5.01 6.23
C TRP A 347 2.93 6.25 7.05
N GLU A 348 1.76 6.81 6.77
CA GLU A 348 1.18 7.88 7.58
C GLU A 348 0.34 7.24 8.71
N LEU A 349 0.39 7.78 9.93
CA LEU A 349 -0.41 7.27 11.05
C LEU A 349 -1.48 8.28 11.45
N ALA A 350 -2.68 7.80 11.81
CA ALA A 350 -3.85 8.63 12.07
C ALA A 350 -4.67 8.18 13.28
N SER A 351 -5.49 9.09 13.78
CA SER A 351 -6.55 8.78 14.74
C SER A 351 -7.82 8.31 14.06
N HIS A 352 -8.44 7.28 14.65
CA HIS A 352 -9.84 6.93 14.45
C HIS A 352 -10.62 7.07 15.77
N SER A 353 -10.33 8.15 16.53
CA SER A 353 -10.74 8.37 17.93
C SER A 353 -10.17 7.32 18.92
N TRP A 354 -10.41 7.44 20.23
CA TRP A 354 -10.03 6.37 21.17
C TRP A 354 -11.08 5.26 21.19
N GLY A 355 -12.36 5.62 21.32
CA GLY A 355 -13.46 4.69 21.58
C GLY A 355 -14.35 4.37 20.38
N HIS A 356 -13.90 4.63 19.15
CA HIS A 356 -14.70 4.52 17.91
C HIS A 356 -16.04 5.28 18.02
N LEU A 357 -15.98 6.57 18.35
CA LEU A 357 -17.17 7.36 18.67
C LEU A 357 -17.66 8.26 17.53
N GLN A 358 -18.97 8.50 17.49
CA GLN A 358 -19.59 9.57 16.71
C GLN A 358 -19.19 10.94 17.29
N LEU A 359 -18.02 11.44 16.89
CA LEU A 359 -17.41 12.68 17.38
C LEU A 359 -18.13 13.96 16.91
N GLY A 360 -19.05 13.82 15.96
CA GLY A 360 -19.61 14.91 15.17
C GLY A 360 -21.06 15.26 15.46
N VAL A 361 -21.73 15.80 14.43
CA VAL A 361 -23.13 16.22 14.49
C VAL A 361 -24.07 15.03 14.69
N ALA A 362 -25.15 15.25 15.43
CA ALA A 362 -26.20 14.26 15.62
C ALA A 362 -26.96 13.97 14.31
N LYS A 363 -27.58 12.79 14.23
CA LYS A 363 -28.33 12.35 13.03
C LYS A 363 -29.42 13.34 12.60
N ASN A 364 -30.09 13.98 13.55
CA ASN A 364 -30.87 15.20 13.29
C ASN A 364 -29.98 16.39 13.71
N PRO A 365 -29.62 17.31 12.80
CA PRO A 365 -28.75 18.44 13.15
C PRO A 365 -29.32 19.38 14.23
N GLU A 366 -30.63 19.36 14.43
CA GLU A 366 -31.31 20.12 15.49
C GLU A 366 -30.98 19.60 16.91
N ASP A 367 -30.57 18.33 17.04
CA ASP A 367 -30.13 17.73 18.31
C ASP A 367 -28.67 18.15 18.66
N GLY A 368 -27.98 18.87 17.77
CA GLY A 368 -26.62 19.34 17.97
C GLY A 368 -25.56 18.26 17.67
N PHE A 369 -24.88 17.78 18.71
CA PHE A 369 -23.79 16.80 18.59
C PHE A 369 -24.21 15.40 19.05
N ALA A 370 -23.70 14.34 18.40
CA ALA A 370 -24.11 12.95 18.64
C ALA A 370 -23.74 12.41 20.05
N ILE A 371 -22.74 13.01 20.69
CA ILE A 371 -22.28 12.70 22.05
C ILE A 371 -22.13 13.99 22.87
N SER A 372 -22.10 13.88 24.21
CA SER A 372 -21.82 15.04 25.07
C SER A 372 -20.41 15.58 24.86
N GLU A 373 -20.21 16.87 25.13
CA GLU A 373 -18.90 17.52 25.05
C GLU A 373 -17.86 16.90 26.00
N GLU A 374 -18.29 16.46 27.18
CA GLU A 374 -17.44 15.74 28.14
C GLU A 374 -16.97 14.39 27.57
N ARG A 375 -17.86 13.61 26.94
CA ARG A 375 -17.52 12.32 26.32
C ARG A 375 -16.57 12.52 25.14
N PHE A 376 -16.82 13.52 24.30
CA PHE A 376 -15.94 13.91 23.19
C PHE A 376 -14.52 14.28 23.65
N LYS A 377 -14.41 15.11 24.70
CA LYS A 377 -13.11 15.49 25.26
C LYS A 377 -12.39 14.32 25.90
N THR A 378 -13.08 13.54 26.72
CA THR A 378 -12.53 12.35 27.38
C THR A 378 -11.97 11.34 26.37
N ASP A 379 -12.69 11.13 25.25
CA ASP A 379 -12.22 10.24 24.19
C ASP A 379 -10.96 10.76 23.49
N THR A 380 -10.94 12.06 23.18
CA THR A 380 -9.79 12.73 22.54
C THR A 380 -8.56 12.78 23.48
N ASP A 381 -8.76 13.04 24.78
CA ASP A 381 -7.73 13.03 25.81
C ASP A 381 -7.15 11.62 26.00
N LYS A 382 -7.99 10.59 25.95
CA LYS A 382 -7.54 9.19 25.98
C LYS A 382 -6.76 8.79 24.74
N TRP A 383 -7.12 9.30 23.56
CA TRP A 383 -6.35 9.09 22.33
C TRP A 383 -4.91 9.61 22.48
N GLU A 384 -4.77 10.87 22.91
CA GLU A 384 -3.46 11.51 23.16
C GLU A 384 -2.66 10.71 24.21
N ALA A 385 -3.29 10.36 25.34
CA ALA A 385 -2.63 9.69 26.44
C ALA A 385 -2.25 8.22 26.18
N GLU A 386 -3.11 7.44 25.50
CA GLU A 386 -2.95 5.98 25.37
C GLU A 386 -2.39 5.54 24.01
N VAL A 387 -2.61 6.31 22.95
CA VAL A 387 -2.18 5.96 21.58
C VAL A 387 -1.13 6.91 21.01
N GLU A 388 -1.37 8.23 21.00
CA GLU A 388 -0.40 9.19 20.44
C GLU A 388 0.94 9.14 21.19
N SER A 389 0.89 8.93 22.51
CA SER A 389 2.07 8.69 23.36
C SER A 389 2.93 7.48 22.97
N LEU A 390 2.40 6.54 22.16
CA LEU A 390 3.11 5.37 21.64
C LEU A 390 3.54 5.55 20.17
N ILE A 391 2.73 6.21 19.35
CA ILE A 391 2.95 6.33 17.89
C ILE A 391 3.60 7.65 17.46
N GLY A 392 3.79 8.59 18.39
CA GLY A 392 4.29 9.94 18.13
C GLY A 392 3.24 10.89 17.52
N PRO A 393 3.62 12.16 17.27
CA PRO A 393 2.70 13.21 16.83
C PRO A 393 1.80 12.79 15.67
N THR A 394 0.51 13.08 15.79
CA THR A 394 -0.53 12.62 14.85
C THR A 394 -1.53 13.74 14.57
N ASP A 395 -1.48 14.27 13.34
CA ASP A 395 -2.31 15.40 12.91
C ASP A 395 -3.47 15.01 11.97
N ILE A 396 -3.60 13.74 11.62
CA ILE A 396 -4.70 13.19 10.82
C ILE A 396 -5.76 12.56 11.74
N LEU A 397 -7.00 13.02 11.61
CA LEU A 397 -8.20 12.39 12.17
C LEU A 397 -9.08 11.86 11.04
N LEU A 398 -9.25 10.55 10.99
CA LEU A 398 -10.27 9.90 10.17
C LEU A 398 -11.51 9.72 11.07
N TYR A 399 -12.65 10.32 10.73
CA TYR A 399 -13.83 10.29 11.60
C TYR A 399 -14.48 8.89 11.61
N PRO A 400 -14.71 8.29 12.80
CA PRO A 400 -15.54 7.09 12.92
C PRO A 400 -16.93 7.31 12.35
N TYR A 401 -17.45 6.31 11.65
CA TYR A 401 -18.71 6.40 10.88
C TYR A 401 -18.73 7.56 9.85
N GLY A 402 -17.59 8.20 9.56
CA GLY A 402 -17.54 9.45 8.80
C GLY A 402 -18.19 10.65 9.49
N ASN A 403 -18.46 10.58 10.80
CA ASN A 403 -19.26 11.56 11.52
C ASN A 403 -18.49 12.85 11.86
N ASP A 404 -18.48 13.77 10.90
CA ASP A 404 -17.80 15.06 10.95
C ASP A 404 -18.41 16.02 12.01
N ILE A 405 -17.56 16.85 12.63
CA ILE A 405 -17.90 17.90 13.60
C ILE A 405 -18.63 19.11 13.01
N ALA A 406 -18.81 19.17 11.68
CA ALA A 406 -19.64 20.15 11.00
C ALA A 406 -20.34 19.57 9.77
N ASP A 407 -21.15 20.39 9.11
CA ASP A 407 -21.68 20.08 7.78
C ASP A 407 -20.64 20.35 6.68
N TRP A 408 -21.07 20.32 5.41
CA TRP A 408 -20.22 20.55 4.23
C TRP A 408 -19.57 21.95 4.16
N ARG A 409 -20.02 22.92 4.96
CA ARG A 409 -19.49 24.29 4.97
C ARG A 409 -18.12 24.35 5.68
N PRO A 410 -17.32 25.40 5.45
CA PRO A 410 -16.10 25.64 6.22
C PRO A 410 -16.30 25.49 7.72
N TYR A 411 -15.37 24.81 8.39
CA TYR A 411 -15.24 24.92 9.84
C TYR A 411 -15.12 26.39 10.23
N LYS A 412 -15.80 26.72 11.32
CA LYS A 412 -15.85 28.07 11.88
C LYS A 412 -15.01 28.12 13.14
N ASP A 413 -14.38 29.26 13.37
CA ASP A 413 -13.63 29.54 14.59
C ASP A 413 -14.49 29.45 15.86
N ASP A 414 -15.82 29.51 15.76
CA ASP A 414 -16.74 29.34 16.91
C ASP A 414 -17.12 27.88 17.22
N ASN A 415 -16.72 26.90 16.39
CA ASN A 415 -16.95 25.49 16.66
C ASN A 415 -16.04 25.00 17.81
N PRO A 416 -16.59 24.60 18.98
CA PRO A 416 -15.78 24.22 20.13
C PRO A 416 -15.01 22.92 19.91
N ARG A 417 -15.54 21.98 19.12
CA ARG A 417 -14.89 20.71 18.81
C ARG A 417 -13.73 20.87 17.86
N PHE A 418 -13.88 21.75 16.87
CA PHE A 418 -12.80 22.07 15.94
C PHE A 418 -11.62 22.69 16.68
N LYS A 419 -11.87 23.75 17.47
CA LYS A 419 -10.86 24.37 18.35
C LYS A 419 -10.16 23.38 19.28
N TYR A 420 -10.92 22.41 19.81
CA TYR A 420 -10.36 21.42 20.72
C TYR A 420 -9.43 20.44 19.98
N LEU A 421 -9.86 19.92 18.83
CA LEU A 421 -9.02 19.04 18.00
C LEU A 421 -7.78 19.76 17.46
N GLU A 422 -7.89 21.03 17.06
CA GLU A 422 -6.73 21.86 16.70
C GLU A 422 -5.75 22.00 17.88
N SER A 423 -6.25 22.19 19.10
CA SER A 423 -5.42 22.26 20.32
C SER A 423 -4.74 20.94 20.68
N LYS A 424 -5.23 19.82 20.12
CA LYS A 424 -4.67 18.46 20.21
C LYS A 424 -3.81 18.08 18.99
N GLY A 425 -3.42 19.07 18.18
CA GLY A 425 -2.51 18.86 17.05
C GLY A 425 -3.17 18.45 15.73
N PHE A 426 -4.47 18.10 15.71
CA PHE A 426 -5.15 17.70 14.46
C PHE A 426 -5.25 18.85 13.45
N ARG A 427 -4.98 18.53 12.18
CA ARG A 427 -4.98 19.43 11.02
C ARG A 427 -5.71 18.86 9.82
N TYR A 428 -5.69 17.55 9.63
CA TYR A 428 -6.38 16.84 8.55
C TYR A 428 -7.58 16.09 9.09
N PHE A 429 -8.75 16.30 8.47
CA PHE A 429 -10.03 15.83 8.98
C PHE A 429 -10.81 15.10 7.89
N CYS A 430 -10.97 13.79 8.00
CA CYS A 430 -11.50 12.97 6.91
C CYS A 430 -12.83 12.32 7.26
N ASN A 431 -13.91 12.82 6.67
CA ASN A 431 -15.26 12.24 6.77
C ASN A 431 -15.45 11.10 5.74
N VAL A 432 -16.62 10.44 5.76
CA VAL A 432 -17.02 9.49 4.70
C VAL A 432 -18.13 10.12 3.88
N ASP A 433 -17.90 10.29 2.58
CA ASP A 433 -18.93 10.66 1.60
C ASP A 433 -18.52 10.13 0.23
N ALA A 434 -19.36 9.26 -0.34
CA ALA A 434 -19.20 8.69 -1.68
C ALA A 434 -20.25 9.24 -2.67
N SER A 435 -20.96 10.32 -2.33
CA SER A 435 -21.94 10.97 -3.21
C SER A 435 -21.29 11.63 -4.43
N THR A 436 -20.01 12.00 -4.31
CA THR A 436 -19.14 12.47 -5.39
C THR A 436 -17.83 11.69 -5.39
N PRO A 437 -17.07 11.61 -6.51
CA PRO A 437 -15.81 10.86 -6.54
C PRO A 437 -14.67 11.56 -5.76
N TYR A 438 -14.78 12.86 -5.56
CA TYR A 438 -13.79 13.72 -4.89
C TYR A 438 -14.50 14.85 -4.15
N TRP A 439 -14.09 15.12 -2.91
CA TRP A 439 -14.45 16.33 -2.17
C TRP A 439 -13.32 16.69 -1.21
N MET A 440 -12.91 17.96 -1.25
CA MET A 440 -11.85 18.52 -0.42
C MET A 440 -12.21 19.95 0.00
N GLN A 441 -11.75 20.36 1.18
CA GLN A 441 -11.94 21.73 1.68
C GLN A 441 -10.71 22.15 2.50
N MET A 442 -10.01 23.19 2.03
CA MET A 442 -8.85 23.75 2.71
C MET A 442 -9.25 25.07 3.39
N GLY A 443 -9.10 25.12 4.71
CA GLY A 443 -9.18 26.36 5.49
C GLY A 443 -7.80 26.98 5.69
N THR A 444 -7.70 27.96 6.60
CA THR A 444 -6.40 28.54 6.96
C THR A 444 -5.54 27.56 7.76
N SER A 445 -6.14 26.88 8.75
CA SER A 445 -5.44 26.03 9.72
C SER A 445 -5.76 24.54 9.60
N TYR A 446 -6.62 24.15 8.66
CA TYR A 446 -7.09 22.78 8.48
C TYR A 446 -7.26 22.38 7.01
N PHE A 447 -7.24 21.07 6.77
CA PHE A 447 -7.63 20.44 5.51
C PHE A 447 -8.67 19.35 5.78
N ARG A 448 -9.72 19.28 4.95
CA ARG A 448 -10.75 18.24 4.99
C ARG A 448 -10.80 17.48 3.67
N MET A 449 -11.01 16.17 3.73
CA MET A 449 -11.13 15.30 2.54
C MET A 449 -12.15 14.19 2.79
N ALA A 450 -13.10 14.02 1.88
CA ALA A 450 -14.08 12.95 1.99
C ALA A 450 -13.50 11.63 1.47
N ARG A 451 -13.81 10.54 2.18
CA ARG A 451 -13.34 9.20 1.87
C ARG A 451 -14.47 8.32 1.32
N ARG A 452 -14.12 7.41 0.42
CA ARG A 452 -15.01 6.43 -0.21
C ARG A 452 -14.71 5.04 0.33
N ASN A 453 -15.69 4.42 0.96
CA ASN A 453 -15.60 3.06 1.49
C ASN A 453 -15.55 2.05 0.33
N LEU A 454 -14.54 1.18 0.30
CA LEU A 454 -14.40 0.12 -0.72
C LEU A 454 -14.73 -1.27 -0.16
N ASP A 455 -15.81 -1.35 0.61
CA ASP A 455 -16.24 -2.53 1.34
C ASP A 455 -17.28 -3.40 0.60
N GLY A 456 -17.62 -4.55 1.18
CA GLY A 456 -18.60 -5.48 0.62
C GLY A 456 -19.97 -4.84 0.35
N TYR A 457 -20.45 -3.95 1.23
CA TYR A 457 -21.70 -3.23 1.02
C TYR A 457 -21.62 -2.29 -0.18
N ARG A 458 -20.56 -1.48 -0.29
CA ARG A 458 -20.38 -0.58 -1.43
C ARG A 458 -20.23 -1.36 -2.73
N LEU A 459 -19.39 -2.39 -2.75
CA LEU A 459 -19.15 -3.22 -3.92
C LEU A 459 -20.45 -3.90 -4.39
N TYR A 460 -21.26 -4.41 -3.46
CA TYR A 460 -22.56 -5.00 -3.77
C TYR A 460 -23.57 -3.97 -4.29
N GLU A 461 -23.69 -2.80 -3.65
CA GLU A 461 -24.56 -1.71 -4.12
C GLU A 461 -24.18 -1.26 -5.53
N ASP A 462 -22.89 -1.05 -5.82
CA ASP A 462 -22.42 -0.69 -7.15
C ASP A 462 -22.59 -1.83 -8.18
N LEU A 463 -22.49 -3.10 -7.76
CA LEU A 463 -22.75 -4.28 -8.59
C LEU A 463 -24.21 -4.34 -9.06
N VAL A 464 -25.17 -4.22 -8.12
CA VAL A 464 -26.61 -4.36 -8.43
C VAL A 464 -27.25 -3.07 -8.95
N GLN A 465 -26.58 -1.93 -8.84
CA GLN A 465 -27.09 -0.65 -9.33
C GLN A 465 -27.26 -0.63 -10.85
N THR A 466 -28.49 -0.38 -11.31
CA THR A 466 -28.82 -0.27 -12.73
C THR A 466 -28.79 1.17 -13.26
N ASP A 467 -28.84 2.17 -12.38
CA ASP A 467 -28.75 3.60 -12.70
C ASP A 467 -27.28 4.08 -12.64
N PRO A 468 -26.62 4.36 -13.78
CA PRO A 468 -25.21 4.76 -13.78
C PRO A 468 -24.93 6.03 -12.96
N ALA A 469 -25.90 6.92 -12.78
CA ALA A 469 -25.74 8.14 -11.98
C ALA A 469 -25.70 7.87 -10.46
N LYS A 470 -26.03 6.64 -10.03
CA LYS A 470 -25.97 6.18 -8.63
C LYS A 470 -24.82 5.23 -8.35
N LYS A 471 -24.13 4.73 -9.39
CA LYS A 471 -22.87 4.00 -9.23
C LYS A 471 -21.82 4.95 -8.64
N ARG A 472 -21.11 4.50 -7.62
CA ARG A 472 -20.15 5.29 -6.83
C ARG A 472 -18.72 4.83 -7.02
N LEU A 473 -18.46 3.81 -7.84
CA LEU A 473 -17.11 3.23 -8.03
C LEU A 473 -16.61 3.17 -9.48
N THR A 474 -17.45 3.49 -10.47
CA THR A 474 -17.15 3.28 -11.91
C THR A 474 -15.92 4.02 -12.46
N ASP A 475 -15.51 5.12 -11.82
CA ASP A 475 -14.25 5.83 -12.12
C ASP A 475 -13.02 4.99 -11.71
N LEU A 476 -13.11 4.29 -10.58
CA LEU A 476 -12.03 3.47 -10.03
C LEU A 476 -11.92 2.11 -10.72
N PHE A 477 -13.03 1.39 -10.87
CA PHE A 477 -13.09 0.01 -11.40
C PHE A 477 -14.53 -0.40 -11.76
N ASP A 478 -14.74 -1.59 -12.33
CA ASP A 478 -16.09 -2.19 -12.42
C ASP A 478 -16.29 -3.17 -11.25
N ALA A 479 -17.29 -2.91 -10.40
CA ALA A 479 -17.62 -3.78 -9.27
C ALA A 479 -17.92 -5.22 -9.68
N ALA A 480 -18.38 -5.47 -10.91
CA ALA A 480 -18.64 -6.82 -11.43
C ALA A 480 -17.36 -7.64 -11.68
N GLU A 481 -16.21 -7.00 -11.87
CA GLU A 481 -14.91 -7.67 -12.01
C GLU A 481 -14.25 -7.89 -10.63
N ILE A 482 -14.49 -6.96 -9.69
CA ILE A 482 -13.94 -6.98 -8.33
C ILE A 482 -14.65 -8.00 -7.43
N PHE A 483 -15.97 -7.90 -7.27
CA PHE A 483 -16.76 -8.52 -6.21
C PHE A 483 -16.47 -10.02 -6.03
N ASP A 484 -16.22 -10.43 -4.79
CA ASP A 484 -15.88 -11.82 -4.47
C ASP A 484 -17.14 -12.73 -4.49
N PRO A 485 -17.19 -13.75 -5.37
CA PRO A 485 -18.33 -14.67 -5.44
C PRO A 485 -18.48 -15.57 -4.20
N ALA A 486 -17.52 -15.59 -3.27
CA ALA A 486 -17.66 -16.26 -1.99
C ALA A 486 -18.57 -15.51 -0.99
N ARG A 487 -18.86 -14.22 -1.23
CA ARG A 487 -19.70 -13.40 -0.34
C ARG A 487 -21.15 -13.88 -0.29
N PRO A 488 -21.76 -13.98 0.91
CA PRO A 488 -23.21 -14.08 1.04
C PRO A 488 -23.91 -12.88 0.41
N THR A 489 -24.91 -13.12 -0.44
CA THR A 489 -25.73 -12.06 -1.07
C THR A 489 -27.22 -12.19 -0.69
N PRO A 490 -27.97 -11.09 -0.53
CA PRO A 490 -27.53 -9.70 -0.68
C PRO A 490 -26.60 -9.26 0.46
N VAL A 491 -25.63 -8.38 0.16
CA VAL A 491 -24.88 -7.70 1.22
C VAL A 491 -25.73 -6.52 1.70
N SER A 492 -25.96 -6.45 3.01
CA SER A 492 -26.72 -5.36 3.65
C SER A 492 -25.83 -4.61 4.62
N TRP A 493 -26.07 -3.30 4.81
CA TRP A 493 -25.39 -2.53 5.85
C TRP A 493 -25.61 -3.15 7.23
N SER A 494 -24.53 -3.67 7.82
CA SER A 494 -24.49 -4.31 9.13
C SER A 494 -23.36 -3.70 9.94
N TYR A 495 -23.66 -2.60 10.60
CA TYR A 495 -22.75 -1.88 11.47
C TYR A 495 -23.57 -1.30 12.62
N GLN A 496 -23.21 -1.64 13.87
CA GLN A 496 -23.94 -1.28 15.10
C GLN A 496 -23.35 -0.04 15.77
#